data_AF-A0A662QMR1-F1
#
_entry.id   AF-A0A662QMR1-F1
#
_cell.length_a   1.000
_cell.length_b   1.000
_cell.length_c   1.000
_cell.angle_alpha   90.00
_cell.angle_beta   90.00
_cell.angle_gamma   90.00
#
_symmetry.space_group_name_H-M   'P 1'
#
loop_
_entity.id
_entity.type
_entity.pdbx_description
1 polymer ?
#
loop_
_entity_poly.entity_id
_entity_poly.type
_entity_poly.pdbx_seq_one_letter_code
_entity_poly.pdbx_strand_id
1 'polypeptide(L)'
;MDVKIKLYPYEKLKEDGIKDMLHDLKKNTIIMIDAKLKPDEEAKLIEETMKNISTNFSGIELDSLDLTASDENDTVLKKIKTQILEFLTGKKRGLTLIGPADIIKKIEKKPDDLLLHMR
;
A
#
# COMPACT_ATOMS: atom_id res chain seq x y z
N MET A 1 -13.03 18.22 -3.67
CA MET A 1 -12.93 16.78 -3.95
C MET A 1 -12.49 16.10 -2.67
N ASP A 2 -13.38 15.35 -2.01
CA ASP A 2 -13.07 14.74 -0.72
C ASP A 2 -12.24 13.47 -0.93
N VAL A 3 -10.97 13.52 -0.56
CA VAL A 3 -10.09 12.34 -0.57
C VAL A 3 -10.18 11.64 0.78
N LYS A 4 -10.40 10.34 0.74
CA LYS A 4 -10.53 9.49 1.92
C LYS A 4 -9.30 8.63 2.05
N ILE A 5 -8.78 8.47 3.27
CA ILE A 5 -7.76 7.47 3.57
C ILE A 5 -8.43 6.35 4.35
N LYS A 6 -8.29 5.11 3.87
CA LYS A 6 -8.86 3.91 4.49
C LYS A 6 -7.73 2.98 4.94
N LEU A 7 -7.71 2.64 6.22
CA LEU A 7 -6.87 1.57 6.75
C LEU A 7 -7.44 0.21 6.32
N TYR A 8 -6.59 -0.64 5.78
CA TYR A 8 -6.96 -1.95 5.25
C TYR A 8 -6.05 -3.02 5.83
N PRO A 9 -6.55 -3.89 6.73
CA PRO A 9 -5.74 -4.95 7.33
C PRO A 9 -5.23 -5.93 6.28
N TYR A 10 -3.94 -6.27 6.33
CA TYR A 10 -3.29 -7.19 5.40
C TYR A 10 -3.98 -8.56 5.32
N GLU A 11 -4.56 -9.06 6.41
CA GLU A 11 -5.29 -10.34 6.40
C GLU A 11 -6.48 -10.35 5.44
N LYS A 12 -7.01 -9.17 5.12
CA LYS A 12 -8.10 -9.01 4.17
C LYS A 12 -7.63 -8.96 2.72
N LEU A 13 -6.35 -9.13 2.40
CA LEU A 13 -5.83 -9.05 1.03
C LEU A 13 -6.09 -10.30 0.16
N LYS A 14 -6.76 -11.32 0.72
CA LYS A 14 -7.18 -12.53 -0.03
C LYS A 14 -8.12 -12.15 -1.18
N GLU A 15 -8.39 -13.06 -2.12
CA GLU A 15 -9.00 -12.79 -3.44
C GLU A 15 -10.20 -11.81 -3.45
N ASP A 16 -11.11 -11.89 -2.47
CA ASP A 16 -12.25 -10.96 -2.38
C ASP A 16 -11.85 -9.54 -2.00
N GLY A 17 -10.78 -9.39 -1.22
CA GLY A 17 -10.29 -8.11 -0.74
C GLY A 17 -9.68 -7.21 -1.82
N ILE A 18 -9.04 -7.80 -2.84
CA ILE A 18 -8.51 -7.01 -3.96
C ILE A 18 -9.66 -6.32 -4.71
N LYS A 19 -10.79 -7.02 -4.91
CA LYS A 19 -11.98 -6.44 -5.56
C LYS A 19 -12.58 -5.32 -4.72
N ASP A 20 -12.69 -5.53 -3.41
CA ASP A 20 -13.17 -4.51 -2.47
C ASP A 20 -12.28 -3.26 -2.48
N MET A 21 -10.95 -3.46 -2.47
CA MET A 21 -9.99 -2.36 -2.59
C MET A 21 -10.14 -1.60 -3.89
N LEU A 22 -10.24 -2.30 -5.04
CA LEU A 22 -10.43 -1.67 -6.35
C LEU A 22 -11.72 -0.85 -6.41
N HIS A 23 -12.79 -1.32 -5.77
CA HIS A 23 -14.03 -0.56 -5.66
C HIS A 23 -13.85 0.75 -4.87
N ASP A 24 -13.10 0.73 -3.78
CA ASP A 24 -12.82 1.94 -2.99
C ASP A 24 -11.87 2.90 -3.71
N LEU A 25 -10.84 2.37 -4.39
CA LEU A 25 -9.89 3.15 -5.19
C LEU A 25 -10.61 3.92 -6.31
N LYS A 26 -11.54 3.29 -7.03
CA LYS A 26 -12.39 3.96 -8.02
C LYS A 26 -13.25 5.10 -7.45
N LYS A 27 -13.39 5.18 -6.12
CA LYS A 27 -14.12 6.23 -5.40
C LYS A 27 -13.19 7.23 -4.71
N ASN A 28 -12.02 7.47 -5.28
CA ASN A 28 -11.06 8.46 -4.78
C ASN A 28 -10.53 8.18 -3.36
N THR A 29 -10.49 6.90 -2.97
CA THR A 29 -9.98 6.47 -1.67
C THR A 29 -8.54 6.03 -1.79
N ILE A 30 -7.66 6.57 -0.95
CA ILE A 30 -6.31 6.06 -0.73
C ILE A 30 -6.41 4.94 0.31
N ILE A 31 -5.79 3.81 0.03
CA ILE A 31 -5.75 2.64 0.89
C ILE A 31 -4.38 2.54 1.54
N MET A 32 -4.36 2.32 2.85
CA MET A 32 -3.15 2.11 3.63
C MET A 32 -3.21 0.71 4.26
N ILE A 33 -2.23 -0.13 3.94
CA ILE A 33 -2.12 -1.51 4.42
C ILE A 33 -1.04 -1.59 5.50
N ASP A 34 -1.36 -2.23 6.61
CA ASP A 34 -0.51 -2.42 7.81
C ASP A 34 0.61 -3.46 7.63
N ALA A 35 1.08 -3.66 6.39
CA ALA A 35 2.17 -4.54 6.05
C ALA A 35 2.80 -4.09 4.72
N LYS A 36 4.05 -4.49 4.51
CA LYS A 36 4.66 -4.44 3.18
C LYS A 36 4.12 -5.60 2.35
N LEU A 37 3.53 -5.28 1.19
CA LEU A 37 3.11 -6.30 0.24
C LEU A 37 4.29 -7.12 -0.28
N LYS A 38 4.05 -8.40 -0.52
CA LYS A 38 5.00 -9.26 -1.21
C LYS A 38 4.97 -8.97 -2.72
N PRO A 39 6.06 -9.23 -3.45
CA PRO A 39 6.12 -8.94 -4.88
C PRO A 39 5.00 -9.60 -5.71
N ASP A 40 4.59 -10.81 -5.35
CA ASP A 40 3.48 -11.54 -5.97
C ASP A 40 2.12 -10.90 -5.68
N GLU A 41 1.93 -10.37 -4.48
CA GLU A 41 0.71 -9.63 -4.07
C GLU A 41 0.61 -8.28 -4.79
N GLU A 42 1.73 -7.55 -4.89
CA GLU A 42 1.81 -6.30 -5.67
C GLU A 42 1.53 -6.57 -7.15
N ALA A 43 2.17 -7.59 -7.73
CA ALA A 43 1.94 -7.98 -9.11
C ALA A 43 0.46 -8.34 -9.36
N LYS A 44 -0.18 -9.05 -8.44
CA LYS A 44 -1.59 -9.41 -8.56
C LYS A 44 -2.51 -8.19 -8.49
N LEU A 45 -2.24 -7.25 -7.58
CA LEU A 45 -2.97 -6.00 -7.48
C LEU A 45 -2.84 -5.16 -8.76
N ILE A 46 -1.63 -5.07 -9.32
CA ILE A 46 -1.37 -4.38 -10.59
C ILE A 46 -2.13 -5.06 -11.73
N GLU A 47 -2.07 -6.38 -11.82
CA GLU A 47 -2.77 -7.17 -12.83
C GLU A 47 -4.29 -6.91 -12.80
N GLU A 48 -4.90 -7.00 -11.62
CA GLU A 48 -6.33 -6.74 -11.46
C GLU A 48 -6.69 -5.27 -11.70
N THR A 49 -5.81 -4.34 -11.37
CA THR A 49 -5.98 -2.92 -11.71
C THR A 49 -6.03 -2.71 -13.22
N MET A 50 -5.08 -3.30 -13.96
CA MET A 50 -5.00 -3.16 -15.43
C MET A 50 -6.27 -3.65 -16.11
N LYS A 51 -6.87 -4.74 -15.61
CA LYS A 51 -8.18 -5.26 -16.10
C LYS A 51 -9.34 -4.30 -15.84
N ASN A 52 -9.19 -3.38 -14.89
CA ASN A 52 -10.23 -2.45 -14.43
C ASN A 52 -10.03 -1.01 -14.91
N ILE A 53 -8.96 -0.74 -15.67
CA ILE A 53 -8.71 0.59 -16.26
C ILE A 53 -9.87 0.95 -17.19
N SER A 54 -10.31 2.21 -17.09
CA SER A 54 -11.37 2.77 -17.91
C SER A 54 -11.16 4.28 -18.06
N THR A 55 -12.02 4.95 -18.83
CA THR A 55 -12.01 6.41 -18.95
C THR A 55 -12.15 7.14 -17.61
N ASN A 56 -12.77 6.50 -16.61
CA ASN A 56 -13.00 7.07 -15.28
C ASN A 56 -12.02 6.55 -14.21
N PHE A 57 -11.12 5.64 -14.56
CA PHE A 57 -10.14 5.07 -13.63
C PHE A 57 -8.84 4.76 -14.37
N SER A 58 -7.84 5.63 -14.20
CA SER A 58 -6.56 5.54 -14.91
C SER A 58 -5.59 4.51 -14.32
N GLY A 59 -5.97 3.83 -13.23
CA GLY A 59 -5.13 2.89 -12.51
C GLY A 59 -4.72 3.41 -11.12
N ILE A 60 -3.71 2.76 -10.54
CA ILE A 60 -3.20 3.05 -9.20
C ILE A 60 -1.73 3.45 -9.25
N GLU A 61 -1.30 4.16 -8.21
CA GLU A 61 0.10 4.23 -7.80
C GLU A 61 0.20 3.52 -6.45
N LEU A 62 1.28 2.77 -6.25
CA LEU A 62 1.55 2.08 -4.99
C LEU A 62 2.99 2.27 -4.55
N ASP A 63 3.20 2.37 -3.25
CA ASP A 63 4.51 2.53 -2.63
C ASP A 63 4.53 1.79 -1.29
N SER A 64 5.64 1.11 -0.99
CA SER A 64 5.77 0.21 0.15
C SER A 64 6.97 0.64 0.99
N LEU A 65 6.70 1.11 2.22
CA LEU A 65 7.73 1.44 3.19
C LEU A 65 8.15 0.19 3.96
N ASP A 66 9.45 -0.10 3.92
CA ASP A 66 10.06 -1.15 4.71
C ASP A 66 10.47 -0.62 6.09
N LEU A 67 9.73 -1.01 7.12
CA LEU A 67 9.99 -0.58 8.50
C LEU A 67 11.05 -1.45 9.20
N THR A 68 11.67 -2.40 8.50
CA THR A 68 12.78 -3.21 9.02
C THR A 68 14.15 -2.67 8.64
N ALA A 69 14.23 -1.75 7.68
CA ALA A 69 15.48 -1.30 7.07
C ALA A 69 16.22 -0.19 7.85
N SER A 70 15.80 0.14 9.07
CA SER A 70 16.24 1.35 9.76
C SER A 70 16.91 1.03 11.10
N ASP A 71 18.13 0.51 11.04
CA ASP A 71 19.13 0.72 12.08
C ASP A 71 20.48 0.18 11.56
N GLU A 72 21.44 1.08 11.33
CA GLU A 72 22.84 0.68 11.05
C GLU A 72 23.45 -0.09 12.25
N ASN A 73 22.80 -0.01 13.40
CA ASN A 73 23.12 -0.71 14.64
C ASN A 73 22.37 -2.05 14.83
N ASP A 74 21.68 -2.56 13.80
CA ASP A 74 20.91 -3.79 13.91
C ASP A 74 21.80 -5.01 14.15
N THR A 75 21.77 -5.49 15.40
CA THR A 75 22.45 -6.73 15.81
C THR A 75 21.86 -7.92 15.03
N VAL A 76 22.69 -8.90 14.68
CA VAL A 76 22.29 -10.16 14.02
C VAL A 76 21.06 -10.82 14.68
N LEU A 77 20.96 -10.73 16.01
CA LEU A 77 19.81 -11.21 16.78
C LEU A 77 18.48 -10.53 16.43
N LYS A 78 18.48 -9.23 16.13
CA LYS A 78 17.27 -8.46 15.77
C LYS A 78 16.76 -8.88 14.39
N LYS A 79 17.67 -9.13 13.43
CA LYS A 79 17.34 -9.67 12.10
C LYS A 79 16.69 -11.06 12.19
N ILE A 80 17.23 -11.95 13.01
CA ILE A 80 16.66 -13.29 13.23
C ILE A 80 15.26 -13.20 13.84
N LYS A 81 15.08 -12.36 14.88
CA LYS A 81 13.75 -12.13 15.49
C LYS A 81 12.73 -11.60 14.48
N THR A 82 13.13 -10.65 13.63
CA THR A 82 12.28 -10.12 12.57
C THR A 82 11.87 -11.23 11.59
N GLN A 83 12.82 -12.04 11.11
CA GLN A 83 12.50 -13.15 10.19
C GLN A 83 11.56 -14.19 10.81
N ILE A 84 11.75 -14.53 12.10
CA ILE A 84 10.83 -15.44 12.81
C ILE A 84 9.43 -14.84 12.89
N LEU A 85 9.32 -13.54 13.22
CA LEU A 85 8.02 -12.87 13.30
C LEU A 85 7.32 -12.81 11.94
N GLU A 86 8.06 -12.50 10.88
CA GLU A 86 7.52 -12.48 9.51
C GLU A 86 7.07 -13.87 9.06
N PHE A 87 7.82 -14.91 9.41
CA PHE A 87 7.43 -16.29 9.14
C PHE A 87 6.15 -16.70 9.88
N LEU A 88 6.05 -16.34 11.18
CA LEU A 88 4.88 -16.68 12.01
C LEU A 88 3.61 -15.92 11.61
N THR A 89 3.75 -14.63 11.29
CA THR A 89 2.60 -13.77 10.92
C THR A 89 2.26 -13.87 9.44
N GLY A 90 3.17 -14.35 8.60
CA GLY A 90 3.06 -14.31 7.14
C GLY A 90 3.09 -12.89 6.55
N LYS A 91 3.27 -11.87 7.39
CA LYS A 91 3.30 -10.44 7.03
C LYS A 91 4.73 -9.93 7.06
N LYS A 92 5.11 -9.12 6.06
CA LYS A 92 6.34 -8.33 6.16
C LYS A 92 6.08 -7.05 6.93
N ARG A 93 6.98 -6.71 7.84
CA ARG A 93 6.86 -5.47 8.61
C ARG A 93 7.02 -4.27 7.68
N GLY A 94 6.00 -3.43 7.62
CA GLY A 94 6.01 -2.28 6.74
C GLY A 94 4.64 -1.64 6.62
N LEU A 95 4.55 -0.69 5.71
CA LEU A 95 3.33 0.01 5.36
C LEU A 95 3.24 0.08 3.84
N THR A 96 2.11 -0.28 3.25
CA THR A 96 1.88 -0.08 1.81
C THR A 96 0.78 0.95 1.61
N LEU A 97 1.05 1.97 0.80
CA LEU A 97 0.09 2.98 0.37
C LEU A 97 -0.30 2.71 -1.08
N ILE A 98 -1.59 2.75 -1.36
CA ILE A 98 -2.15 2.55 -2.70
C ILE A 98 -3.19 3.63 -2.94
N GLY A 99 -3.11 4.35 -4.04
CA GLY A 99 -4.15 5.33 -4.37
C GLY A 99 -4.37 5.45 -5.87
N PRO A 100 -5.47 6.10 -6.28
CA PRO A 100 -5.73 6.37 -7.69
C PRO A 100 -4.64 7.25 -8.27
N ALA A 101 -4.13 6.90 -9.46
CA ALA A 101 -2.94 7.54 -10.01
C ALA A 101 -3.11 9.06 -10.23
N ASP A 102 -4.32 9.49 -10.57
CA ASP A 102 -4.68 10.90 -10.75
C ASP A 102 -4.72 11.69 -9.43
N ILE A 103 -4.98 11.02 -8.30
CA ILE A 103 -4.93 11.59 -6.96
C ILE A 103 -3.50 11.61 -6.45
N ILE A 104 -2.78 10.49 -6.55
CA ILE A 104 -1.40 10.40 -6.05
C ILE A 104 -0.49 11.39 -6.77
N LYS A 105 -0.66 11.61 -8.08
CA LYS A 105 0.07 12.67 -8.82
C LYS A 105 -0.18 14.10 -8.32
N LYS A 106 -1.28 14.33 -7.60
CA LYS A 106 -1.61 15.63 -6.97
C LYS A 106 -1.14 15.72 -5.52
N ILE A 107 -0.59 14.65 -4.95
CA ILE A 107 -0.04 14.66 -3.59
C ILE A 107 1.40 15.17 -3.67
N GLU A 108 1.70 16.19 -2.88
CA GLU A 108 3.05 16.71 -2.69
C GLU A 108 3.62 16.09 -1.41
N LYS A 109 4.75 15.38 -1.54
CA LYS A 109 5.49 14.81 -0.39
C LYS A 109 6.47 15.87 0.12
N LYS A 110 6.28 16.35 1.35
CA LYS A 110 7.27 17.16 2.08
C LYS A 110 7.87 16.32 3.21
N PRO A 111 9.11 16.63 3.66
CA PRO A 111 9.80 15.82 4.68
C PRO A 111 8.98 15.61 5.96
N ASP A 112 8.19 16.63 6.34
CA ASP A 112 7.41 16.62 7.58
C ASP A 112 5.91 16.39 7.35
N ASP A 113 5.44 16.50 6.10
CA ASP A 113 4.01 16.56 5.78
C ASP A 113 3.62 15.84 4.48
N LEU A 114 2.42 15.27 4.49
CA LEU A 114 1.70 14.85 3.29
C LEU A 114 0.67 15.92 2.92
N LEU A 115 0.84 16.58 1.77
CA LEU A 115 -0.09 17.62 1.30
C LEU A 115 -0.86 17.13 0.07
N LEU A 116 -2.18 17.31 0.08
CA LEU A 116 -3.06 16.96 -1.04
C LEU A 116 -3.45 18.23 -1.80
N HIS A 117 -3.06 18.34 -3.08
CA HIS A 117 -3.44 19.48 -3.90
C HIS A 117 -4.90 19.36 -4.37
N MET A 118 -5.79 20.17 -3.80
CA MET A 118 -7.18 20.30 -4.22
C MET A 118 -7.32 21.51 -5.16
N ARG A 119 -7.87 21.32 -6.36
CA ARG A 119 -8.32 22.41 -7.24
C ARG A 119 -9.80 22.68 -7.02
#